data_AF-A0A6J1QRF4-F1
#
_entry.id   AF-A0A6J1QRF4-F1
#
_cell.length_a   1.000
_cell.length_b   1.000
_cell.length_c   1.000
_cell.angle_alpha   90.00
_cell.angle_beta   90.00
_cell.angle_gamma   90.00
#
_symmetry.space_group_name_H-M   'P 1'
#
loop_
_entity.id
_entity.type
_entity.pdbx_description
1 polymer ?
#
loop_
_entity_poly.entity_id
_entity_poly.type
_entity_poly.pdbx_seq_one_letter_code
_entity_poly.pdbx_strand_id
1 'polypeptide(L)'
;MIQQRIRKLNNPDILENENNQIYRTCFDILMEAFPKENFTSKQIRDIVITMLLTASESISIAMNFVIFMLANFPKVQEKVLEELLEIYGTETIKSVPIKYDDLQKMHYLDRVIKETMRIFPVIPIIGRQAKEDLKIGMKYAMMSMKVILATLARTFVFKVNKSVKIDEIKLKFSLTISTEKPLKVKLEKRYFQ
;
A
#
# COMPACT_ATOMS: atom_id res chain seq x y z
N MET A 1 28.56 3.25 1.04
CA MET A 1 27.31 3.79 0.46
C MET A 1 26.73 4.97 1.25
N ILE A 2 26.26 4.82 2.50
CA ILE A 2 25.64 5.93 3.28
C ILE A 2 26.63 7.06 3.58
N GLN A 3 27.83 6.74 4.08
CA GLN A 3 28.90 7.73 4.35
C GLN A 3 29.35 8.48 3.09
N GLN A 4 29.37 7.82 1.94
CA GLN A 4 29.68 8.45 0.64
C GLN A 4 28.59 9.44 0.21
N ARG A 5 27.32 9.16 0.50
CA ARG A 5 26.20 10.07 0.22
C ARG A 5 26.14 11.25 1.18
N ILE A 6 26.44 11.05 2.46
CA ILE A 6 26.61 12.16 3.43
C ILE A 6 27.71 13.12 2.96
N ARG A 7 28.83 12.57 2.45
CA ARG A 7 29.92 13.37 1.88
C ARG A 7 29.49 14.15 0.63
N LYS A 8 28.61 13.58 -0.21
CA LYS A 8 28.02 14.28 -1.37
C LYS A 8 27.00 15.36 -0.96
N LEU A 9 26.21 15.13 0.08
CA LEU A 9 25.25 16.13 0.59
C LEU A 9 25.94 17.34 1.23
N ASN A 10 27.10 17.13 1.86
CA ASN A 10 27.89 18.21 2.45
C ASN A 10 28.70 19.02 1.42
N ASN A 11 28.69 18.64 0.13
CA ASN A 11 29.42 19.32 -0.94
C ASN A 11 28.47 19.52 -2.15
N PRO A 12 27.78 20.67 -2.24
CA PRO A 12 26.72 20.91 -3.23
C PRO A 12 27.19 20.76 -4.69
N ASP A 13 28.46 21.02 -4.97
CA ASP A 13 29.09 20.89 -6.29
C ASP A 13 29.10 19.44 -6.83
N ILE A 14 28.82 18.43 -6.00
CA ILE A 14 28.81 17.00 -6.40
C ILE A 14 27.40 16.51 -6.78
N LEU A 15 26.37 17.34 -6.59
CA LEU A 15 24.97 17.03 -6.96
C LEU A 15 24.55 17.65 -8.30
N GLU A 16 25.41 18.45 -8.92
CA GLU A 16 25.19 19.02 -10.24
C GLU A 16 25.45 17.96 -11.32
N ASN A 17 24.41 17.64 -12.09
CA ASN A 17 24.57 16.95 -13.37
C ASN A 17 24.91 17.98 -14.46
N GLU A 18 25.32 17.52 -15.66
CA GLU A 18 25.74 18.35 -16.81
C GLU A 18 24.75 19.48 -17.21
N ASN A 19 23.51 19.45 -16.72
CA ASN A 19 22.45 20.44 -16.93
C ASN A 19 22.13 21.33 -15.70
N ASN A 20 23.00 21.40 -14.69
CA ASN A 20 22.79 22.20 -13.47
C ASN A 20 21.52 21.87 -12.65
N GLN A 21 20.95 20.68 -12.84
CA GLN A 21 19.76 20.22 -12.12
C GLN A 21 20.16 19.31 -10.94
N ILE A 22 19.90 19.80 -9.73
CA ILE A 22 20.08 19.07 -8.48
C ILE A 22 18.91 18.08 -8.33
N TYR A 23 19.10 16.83 -8.74
CA TYR A 23 18.12 15.77 -8.47
C TYR A 23 18.28 15.28 -7.04
N ARG A 24 17.44 15.77 -6.12
CA ARG A 24 17.36 15.23 -4.76
C ARG A 24 16.56 13.93 -4.79
N THR A 25 17.18 12.82 -4.41
CA THR A 25 16.42 11.58 -4.23
C THR A 25 15.61 11.64 -2.93
N CYS A 26 14.54 10.84 -2.83
CA CYS A 26 13.79 10.68 -1.57
C CYS A 26 14.74 10.33 -0.39
N PHE A 27 15.78 9.55 -0.67
CA PHE A 27 16.82 9.22 0.32
C PHE A 27 17.60 10.46 0.80
N ASP A 28 17.95 11.36 -0.12
CA ASP A 28 18.68 12.59 0.21
C ASP A 28 17.83 13.53 1.07
N ILE A 29 16.53 13.65 0.74
CA ILE A 29 15.56 14.44 1.51
C ILE A 29 15.38 13.84 2.91
N LEU A 30 15.27 12.51 3.02
CA LEU A 30 15.18 11.83 4.32
C LEU A 30 16.45 12.09 5.16
N MET A 31 17.64 11.99 4.56
CA MET A 31 18.90 12.26 5.25
C MET A 31 19.05 13.71 5.73
N GLU A 32 18.47 14.68 5.01
CA GLU A 32 18.44 16.09 5.39
C GLU A 32 17.40 16.37 6.49
N ALA A 33 16.22 15.75 6.38
CA ALA A 33 15.10 15.95 7.31
C ALA A 33 15.30 15.28 8.68
N PHE A 34 16.11 14.23 8.78
CA PHE A 34 16.40 13.58 10.05
C PHE A 34 17.56 14.27 10.79
N PRO A 35 17.34 14.87 11.97
CA PRO A 35 18.43 15.37 12.78
C PRO A 35 19.38 14.22 13.10
N LYS A 36 20.67 14.40 12.79
CA LYS A 36 21.73 13.37 12.89
C LYS A 36 21.83 12.73 14.29
N GLU A 37 21.30 13.37 15.32
CA GLU A 37 21.35 12.90 16.71
C GLU A 37 20.24 11.90 17.09
N ASN A 38 19.13 11.82 16.35
CA ASN A 38 17.97 11.01 16.76
C ASN A 38 17.82 9.67 16.04
N PHE A 39 18.55 9.44 14.93
CA PHE A 39 18.41 8.24 14.12
C PHE A 39 19.75 7.57 13.84
N THR A 40 19.82 6.28 14.12
CA THR A 40 20.95 5.45 13.71
C THR A 40 20.90 5.17 12.20
N SER A 41 22.07 4.99 11.58
CA SER A 41 22.18 4.58 10.17
C SER A 41 21.36 3.33 9.82
N LYS A 42 21.16 2.44 10.81
CA LYS A 42 20.32 1.25 10.68
C LYS A 42 18.84 1.61 10.55
N GLN A 43 18.32 2.49 11.41
CA GLN A 43 16.91 2.93 11.34
C GLN A 43 16.60 3.61 10.01
N ILE A 44 17.51 4.45 9.50
CA ILE A 44 17.32 5.10 8.20
C ILE A 44 17.24 4.06 7.08
N ARG A 45 18.15 3.07 7.08
CA ARG A 45 18.11 1.97 6.11
C ARG A 45 16.81 1.19 6.20
N ASP A 46 16.37 0.86 7.42
CA ASP A 46 15.15 0.09 7.64
C ASP A 46 13.92 0.86 7.13
N ILE A 47 13.81 2.17 7.41
CA ILE A 47 12.74 3.04 6.89
C ILE A 47 12.70 3.03 5.36
N VAL A 48 13.84 3.18 4.72
CA VAL A 48 13.94 3.21 3.24
C VAL A 48 13.53 1.87 2.64
N ILE A 49 13.97 0.76 3.23
CA ILE A 49 13.57 -0.58 2.78
C ILE A 49 12.08 -0.79 2.95
N THR A 50 11.52 -0.45 4.11
CA THR A 50 10.08 -0.56 4.37
C THR A 50 9.27 0.26 3.36
N MET A 51 9.65 1.51 3.11
CA MET A 51 8.94 2.37 2.16
C MET A 51 8.93 1.78 0.74
N LEU A 52 10.09 1.29 0.26
CA LEU A 52 10.20 0.70 -1.07
C LEU A 52 9.34 -0.56 -1.22
N LEU A 53 9.40 -1.46 -0.24
CA LEU A 53 8.63 -2.70 -0.26
C LEU A 53 7.12 -2.43 -0.22
N THR A 54 6.68 -1.60 0.74
CA THR A 54 5.24 -1.30 0.92
C THR A 54 4.66 -0.53 -0.27
N ALA A 55 5.41 0.41 -0.85
CA ALA A 55 4.94 1.17 -2.01
C ALA A 55 4.85 0.30 -3.28
N SER A 56 5.83 -0.58 -3.53
CA SER A 56 5.88 -1.37 -4.76
C SER A 56 4.71 -2.35 -4.88
N GLU A 57 4.42 -3.11 -3.82
CA GLU A 57 3.34 -4.11 -3.84
C GLU A 57 1.98 -3.43 -4.01
N SER A 58 1.72 -2.36 -3.25
CA SER A 58 0.44 -1.65 -3.29
C SER A 58 0.13 -1.03 -4.66
N ILE A 59 1.13 -0.40 -5.29
CA ILE A 59 0.99 0.17 -6.64
C ILE A 59 0.78 -0.92 -7.69
N SER A 60 1.52 -2.04 -7.59
CA SER A 60 1.39 -3.15 -8.55
C SER A 60 -0.02 -3.75 -8.53
N ILE A 61 -0.60 -3.92 -7.34
CA ILE A 61 -1.97 -4.42 -7.17
C ILE A 61 -2.98 -3.42 -7.74
N ALA A 62 -2.83 -2.12 -7.45
CA ALA A 62 -3.69 -1.08 -8.00
C ALA A 62 -3.70 -1.10 -9.53
N MET A 63 -2.51 -1.15 -10.14
CA MET A 63 -2.36 -1.15 -11.60
C MET A 63 -3.00 -2.39 -12.23
N ASN A 64 -2.81 -3.56 -11.61
CA ASN A 64 -3.42 -4.80 -12.09
C ASN A 64 -4.95 -4.71 -12.10
N PHE A 65 -5.58 -4.18 -11.04
CA PHE A 65 -7.03 -3.99 -11.02
C PHE A 65 -7.51 -2.96 -12.03
N VAL A 66 -6.77 -1.86 -12.24
CA VAL A 66 -7.15 -0.85 -13.24
C VAL A 66 -7.12 -1.44 -14.65
N ILE A 67 -6.06 -2.18 -15.00
CA ILE A 67 -5.96 -2.87 -16.29
C ILE A 67 -7.07 -3.90 -16.43
N PHE A 68 -7.34 -4.69 -15.38
CA PHE A 68 -8.42 -5.66 -15.37
C PHE A 68 -9.78 -4.99 -15.60
N MET A 69 -10.07 -3.86 -14.96
CA MET A 69 -11.31 -3.12 -15.18
C MET A 69 -11.40 -2.58 -16.61
N LEU A 70 -10.35 -1.97 -17.13
CA LEU A 70 -10.34 -1.46 -18.51
C LEU A 70 -10.58 -2.59 -19.54
N ALA A 71 -9.96 -3.76 -19.34
CA ALA A 71 -10.14 -4.91 -20.22
C ALA A 71 -11.57 -5.48 -20.20
N ASN A 72 -12.29 -5.39 -19.07
CA ASN A 72 -13.68 -5.86 -18.94
C ASN A 72 -14.73 -4.84 -19.39
N PHE A 73 -14.36 -3.56 -19.51
CA PHE A 73 -15.28 -2.48 -19.90
C PHE A 73 -14.78 -1.73 -21.14
N PRO A 74 -14.97 -2.28 -22.35
CA PRO A 74 -14.46 -1.68 -23.60
C PRO A 74 -14.93 -0.23 -23.82
N LYS A 75 -16.19 0.08 -23.49
CA LYS A 75 -16.73 1.44 -23.59
C LYS A 75 -16.03 2.46 -22.70
N VAL A 76 -15.53 2.02 -21.54
CA VAL A 76 -14.76 2.87 -20.62
C VAL A 76 -13.34 3.04 -21.15
N GLN A 77 -12.75 1.97 -21.68
CA GLN A 77 -11.44 2.00 -22.32
C GLN A 77 -11.41 2.94 -23.54
N GLU A 78 -12.42 2.90 -24.40
CA GLU A 78 -12.57 3.81 -25.55
C GLU A 78 -12.58 5.28 -25.11
N LYS A 79 -13.37 5.63 -24.08
CA LYS A 79 -13.40 6.99 -23.54
C LYS A 79 -12.06 7.45 -22.95
N VAL A 80 -11.32 6.56 -22.29
CA VAL A 80 -9.96 6.86 -21.82
C VAL A 80 -9.04 7.11 -23.01
N LEU A 81 -9.15 6.32 -24.09
CA LEU A 81 -8.37 6.52 -25.30
C LEU A 81 -8.69 7.85 -25.99
N GLU A 82 -9.98 8.20 -26.09
CA GLU A 82 -10.44 9.50 -26.60
C GLU A 82 -9.83 10.67 -25.79
N GLU A 83 -9.89 10.61 -24.46
CA GLU A 83 -9.26 11.62 -23.59
C GLU A 83 -7.74 11.74 -23.85
N LEU A 84 -7.05 10.61 -24.00
CA LEU A 84 -5.61 10.63 -24.28
C LEU A 84 -5.30 11.20 -25.68
N LEU A 85 -6.13 10.91 -26.68
CA LEU A 85 -5.99 11.46 -28.03
C LEU A 85 -6.26 12.97 -28.05
N GLU A 86 -7.17 13.49 -27.22
CA GLU A 86 -7.39 14.93 -27.08
C GLU A 86 -6.17 15.65 -26.47
N ILE A 87 -5.47 15.01 -25.53
CA ILE A 87 -4.30 15.60 -24.85
C ILE A 87 -3.06 15.56 -25.75
N TYR A 88 -2.82 14.44 -26.42
CA TYR A 88 -1.59 14.19 -27.19
C TYR A 88 -1.73 14.38 -28.70
N GLY A 89 -2.95 14.59 -29.21
CA GLY A 89 -3.26 14.69 -30.64
C GLY A 89 -3.27 13.33 -31.35
N THR A 90 -3.38 13.38 -32.68
CA THR A 90 -3.40 12.20 -33.56
C THR A 90 -2.01 11.60 -33.83
N GLU A 91 -0.94 12.20 -33.29
CA GLU A 91 0.38 11.58 -33.35
C GLU A 91 0.38 10.34 -32.46
N THR A 92 0.86 9.23 -33.00
CA THR A 92 0.88 7.91 -32.35
C THR A 92 1.27 8.05 -30.88
N ILE A 93 0.38 7.71 -29.94
CA ILE A 93 0.56 7.86 -28.47
C ILE A 93 1.91 7.28 -27.97
N LYS A 94 2.52 6.38 -28.75
CA LYS A 94 3.84 5.79 -28.50
C LYS A 94 5.04 6.74 -28.68
N SER A 95 4.91 7.86 -29.39
CA SER A 95 6.04 8.75 -29.75
C SER A 95 6.12 10.04 -28.92
N VAL A 96 5.07 10.39 -28.16
CA VAL A 96 5.07 11.63 -27.35
C VAL A 96 5.46 11.31 -25.91
N PRO A 97 6.50 11.97 -25.35
CA PRO A 97 6.86 11.79 -23.95
C PRO A 97 5.79 12.41 -23.04
N ILE A 98 5.24 11.60 -22.14
CA ILE A 98 4.27 12.03 -21.12
C ILE A 98 4.93 13.06 -20.20
N LYS A 99 4.42 14.30 -20.17
CA LYS A 99 4.88 15.34 -19.24
C LYS A 99 4.04 15.34 -17.97
N TYR A 100 4.59 15.89 -16.90
CA TYR A 100 3.88 16.00 -15.61
C TYR A 100 2.60 16.83 -15.74
N ASP A 101 2.62 17.91 -16.52
CA ASP A 101 1.47 18.78 -16.74
C ASP A 101 0.30 18.08 -17.47
N ASP A 102 0.60 17.01 -18.21
CA ASP A 102 -0.43 16.23 -18.90
C ASP A 102 -1.26 15.40 -17.93
N LEU A 103 -0.67 14.97 -16.81
CA LEU A 103 -1.38 14.22 -15.76
C LEU A 103 -2.56 15.01 -15.20
N GLN A 104 -2.45 16.35 -15.15
CA GLN A 104 -3.53 17.21 -14.67
C GLN A 104 -4.74 17.25 -15.61
N LYS A 105 -4.54 16.90 -16.89
CA LYS A 105 -5.58 16.88 -17.93
C LYS A 105 -6.31 15.54 -18.02
N MET A 106 -5.75 14.47 -17.45
CA MET A 106 -6.30 13.10 -17.47
C MET A 106 -7.45 12.90 -16.47
N HIS A 107 -8.53 13.66 -16.61
CA HIS A 107 -9.63 13.70 -15.65
C HIS A 107 -10.47 12.43 -15.61
N TYR A 108 -10.72 11.80 -16.75
CA TYR A 108 -11.52 10.60 -16.89
C TYR A 108 -10.72 9.38 -16.45
N LEU A 109 -9.45 9.27 -16.86
CA LEU A 109 -8.55 8.23 -16.35
C LEU A 109 -8.41 8.27 -14.83
N ASP A 110 -8.27 9.46 -14.22
CA ASP A 110 -8.25 9.61 -12.76
C ASP A 110 -9.55 9.11 -12.11
N ARG A 111 -10.72 9.36 -12.72
CA ARG A 111 -12.00 8.80 -12.25
C ARG A 111 -12.03 7.29 -12.35
N VAL A 112 -11.50 6.70 -13.42
CA VAL A 112 -11.43 5.24 -13.60
C VAL A 112 -10.54 4.61 -12.52
N ILE A 113 -9.39 5.21 -12.22
CA ILE A 113 -8.49 4.76 -11.16
C ILE A 113 -9.21 4.82 -9.80
N LYS A 114 -9.85 5.95 -9.49
CA LYS A 114 -10.60 6.13 -8.24
C LYS A 114 -11.76 5.14 -8.09
N GLU A 115 -12.52 4.91 -9.16
CA GLU A 115 -13.64 3.97 -9.14
C GLU A 115 -13.14 2.53 -9.01
N THR A 116 -12.03 2.18 -9.67
CA THR A 116 -11.38 0.89 -9.47
C THR A 116 -10.97 0.69 -8.02
N MET A 117 -10.36 1.70 -7.39
CA MET A 117 -9.97 1.64 -5.98
C MET A 117 -11.17 1.63 -5.01
N ARG A 118 -12.33 2.17 -5.42
CA ARG A 118 -13.59 2.07 -4.67
C ARG A 118 -14.13 0.65 -4.64
N ILE A 119 -14.03 -0.07 -5.77
CA ILE A 119 -14.50 -1.46 -5.90
C ILE A 119 -13.47 -2.45 -5.34
N PHE A 120 -12.20 -2.25 -5.67
CA PHE A 120 -11.05 -3.07 -5.29
C PHE A 120 -10.02 -2.25 -4.52
N PRO A 121 -10.28 -1.93 -3.23
CA PRO A 121 -9.30 -1.23 -2.42
C PRO A 121 -8.07 -2.12 -2.17
N VAL A 122 -6.87 -1.61 -2.49
CA VAL A 122 -5.59 -2.31 -2.27
C VAL A 122 -5.39 -2.68 -0.79
N ILE A 123 -5.84 -1.81 0.12
CA ILE A 123 -5.79 -2.03 1.57
C ILE A 123 -7.23 -1.92 2.11
N PRO A 124 -7.99 -3.03 2.17
CA PRO A 124 -9.41 -3.00 2.57
C PRO A 124 -9.64 -2.83 4.07
N ILE A 125 -8.62 -3.09 4.90
CA ILE A 125 -8.74 -3.09 6.36
C ILE A 125 -7.61 -2.27 6.97
N ILE A 126 -7.97 -1.28 7.78
CA ILE A 126 -7.04 -0.49 8.59
C ILE A 126 -7.23 -0.88 10.05
N GLY A 127 -6.29 -1.63 10.60
CA GLY A 127 -6.28 -2.01 12.01
C GLY A 127 -5.72 -0.90 12.90
N ARG A 128 -6.30 -0.73 14.10
CA ARG A 128 -5.70 0.07 15.18
C ARG A 128 -5.65 -0.76 16.47
N GLN A 129 -4.56 -0.62 17.21
CA GLN A 129 -4.42 -1.20 18.55
C GLN A 129 -4.54 -0.08 19.58
N ALA A 130 -5.50 -0.21 20.49
CA ALA A 130 -5.62 0.70 21.63
C ALA A 130 -4.49 0.40 22.63
N LYS A 131 -3.73 1.43 23.01
CA LYS A 131 -2.68 1.32 24.05
C LYS A 131 -3.20 1.66 25.45
N GLU A 132 -4.33 2.34 25.52
CA GLU A 132 -5.00 2.78 26.75
C GLU A 132 -6.50 2.54 26.61
N ASP A 133 -7.22 2.56 27.73
CA ASP A 133 -8.66 2.36 27.77
C ASP A 133 -9.39 3.43 26.97
N LEU A 134 -9.92 3.02 25.83
CA LEU A 134 -10.55 3.90 24.87
C LEU A 134 -12.07 3.77 24.97
N LYS A 135 -12.74 4.82 25.47
CA LYS A 135 -14.21 4.91 25.50
C LYS A 135 -14.78 5.27 24.12
N ILE A 136 -14.50 4.46 23.11
CA ILE A 136 -15.33 4.40 21.90
C ILE A 136 -16.56 3.59 22.28
N GLY A 137 -17.76 4.15 22.12
CA GLY A 137 -18.99 3.47 22.54
C GLY A 137 -19.00 1.99 22.12
N MET A 138 -19.26 1.08 23.06
CA MET A 138 -19.10 -0.38 22.89
C MET A 138 -19.69 -0.92 21.58
N LYS A 139 -20.78 -0.29 21.10
CA LYS A 139 -21.44 -0.61 19.84
C LYS A 139 -20.52 -0.50 18.60
N TYR A 140 -19.64 0.50 18.54
CA TYR A 140 -18.75 0.73 17.39
C TYR A 140 -17.58 -0.26 17.34
N ALA A 141 -16.92 -0.50 18.48
CA ALA A 141 -15.83 -1.47 18.57
C ALA A 141 -16.33 -2.91 18.27
N MET A 142 -17.54 -3.25 18.72
CA MET A 142 -18.14 -4.55 18.40
C MET A 142 -18.58 -4.67 16.94
N MET A 143 -18.97 -3.58 16.27
CA MET A 143 -19.38 -3.63 14.85
C MET A 143 -18.20 -3.95 13.92
N SER A 144 -17.06 -3.28 14.07
CA SER A 144 -15.89 -3.52 13.22
C SER A 144 -15.33 -4.95 13.40
N MET A 145 -15.23 -5.44 14.63
CA MET A 145 -14.83 -6.81 14.94
C MET A 145 -15.81 -7.84 14.34
N LYS A 146 -17.12 -7.58 14.44
CA LYS A 146 -18.16 -8.46 13.86
C LYS A 146 -18.08 -8.51 12.34
N VAL A 147 -17.79 -7.41 11.66
CA VAL A 147 -17.66 -7.40 10.19
C VAL A 147 -16.44 -8.22 9.74
N ILE A 148 -15.29 -8.07 10.41
CA ILE A 148 -14.10 -8.88 10.10
C ILE A 148 -14.38 -10.37 10.36
N LEU A 149 -14.96 -10.69 11.52
CA LEU A 149 -15.31 -12.07 11.86
C LEU A 149 -16.36 -12.65 10.91
N ALA A 150 -17.36 -11.87 10.50
CA ALA A 150 -18.38 -12.30 9.55
C ALA A 150 -17.80 -12.53 8.16
N THR A 151 -16.90 -11.68 7.66
CA THR A 151 -16.23 -11.89 6.38
C THR A 151 -15.35 -13.14 6.41
N LEU A 152 -14.59 -13.33 7.48
CA LEU A 152 -13.78 -14.54 7.68
C LEU A 152 -14.65 -15.81 7.77
N ALA A 153 -15.71 -15.77 8.57
CA ALA A 153 -16.64 -16.88 8.74
C ALA A 153 -17.51 -17.13 7.52
N ARG A 154 -17.71 -16.14 6.63
CA ARG A 154 -18.46 -16.29 5.37
C ARG A 154 -17.59 -16.93 4.30
N THR A 155 -16.32 -16.53 4.20
CA THR A 155 -15.40 -16.98 3.16
C THR A 155 -14.70 -18.30 3.50
N PHE A 156 -14.47 -18.57 4.80
CA PHE A 156 -13.72 -19.72 5.26
C PHE A 156 -14.48 -20.54 6.32
N VAL A 157 -14.28 -21.86 6.28
CA VAL A 157 -14.66 -22.77 7.36
C VAL A 157 -13.40 -23.05 8.18
N PHE A 158 -13.47 -22.71 9.47
CA PHE A 158 -12.40 -22.97 10.43
C PHE A 158 -12.63 -24.36 11.03
N LYS A 159 -11.81 -25.34 10.65
CA LYS A 159 -11.81 -26.66 11.30
C LYS A 159 -10.60 -26.75 12.22
N VAL A 160 -10.84 -26.97 13.50
CA VAL A 160 -9.78 -27.22 14.47
C VAL A 160 -9.50 -28.72 14.49
N ASN A 161 -8.25 -29.13 14.21
CA ASN A 161 -7.89 -30.55 14.13
C ASN A 161 -7.99 -31.29 15.48
N LYS A 162 -7.97 -30.56 16.61
CA LYS A 162 -8.18 -31.10 17.95
C LYS A 162 -9.04 -30.12 18.75
N SER A 163 -10.13 -30.57 19.36
CA SER A 163 -10.91 -29.76 20.28
C SER A 163 -10.06 -29.44 21.51
N VAL A 164 -9.66 -28.18 21.67
CA VAL A 164 -8.94 -27.69 22.85
C VAL A 164 -9.96 -26.95 23.72
N LYS A 165 -9.98 -27.23 25.03
CA LYS A 165 -10.84 -26.52 25.98
C LYS A 165 -10.36 -25.06 26.08
N ILE A 166 -11.31 -24.13 26.19
CA ILE A 166 -11.03 -22.68 26.20
C ILE A 166 -10.04 -22.32 27.31
N ASP A 167 -10.12 -22.99 28.46
CA ASP A 167 -9.29 -22.75 29.65
C ASP A 167 -7.80 -23.12 29.44
N GLU A 168 -7.47 -23.87 28.38
CA GLU A 168 -6.09 -24.29 28.07
C GLU A 168 -5.38 -23.36 27.08
N ILE A 169 -6.10 -22.39 26.49
CA ILE A 169 -5.56 -21.47 25.49
C ILE A 169 -4.84 -20.31 26.17
N LYS A 170 -3.52 -20.46 26.35
CA LYS A 170 -2.65 -19.37 26.83
C LYS A 170 -2.23 -18.46 25.67
N LEU A 171 -2.48 -17.17 25.81
CA LEU A 171 -2.14 -16.14 24.81
C LEU A 171 -0.90 -15.36 25.25
N LYS A 172 0.01 -15.13 24.29
CA LYS A 172 1.17 -14.24 24.44
C LYS A 172 0.91 -12.97 23.64
N PHE A 173 1.02 -11.83 24.31
CA PHE A 173 0.97 -10.53 23.66
C PHE A 173 2.37 -10.09 23.24
N SER A 174 2.54 -9.81 21.94
CA SER A 174 3.75 -9.23 21.35
C SER A 174 3.33 -8.17 20.30
N LEU A 175 4.12 -7.96 19.23
CA LEU A 175 3.69 -7.16 18.07
C LEU A 175 2.38 -7.70 17.44
N THR A 176 2.13 -9.00 17.58
CA THR A 176 0.85 -9.66 17.31
C THR A 176 0.42 -10.53 18.49
N ILE A 177 -0.89 -10.72 18.65
CA ILE A 177 -1.45 -11.69 19.61
C ILE A 177 -1.24 -13.08 19.04
N SER A 178 -0.46 -13.90 19.72
CA SER A 178 -0.21 -15.29 19.33
C SER A 178 -0.49 -16.24 20.49
N THR A 179 -0.83 -17.48 20.17
CA THR A 179 -0.98 -18.54 21.17
C THR A 179 0.40 -19.03 21.61
N GLU A 180 0.56 -19.30 22.90
CA GLU A 180 1.83 -19.82 23.46
C GLU A 180 2.14 -21.21 22.89
N LYS A 181 1.09 -22.01 22.64
CA LYS A 181 1.16 -23.28 21.90
C LYS A 181 0.46 -23.12 20.54
N PRO A 182 1.11 -23.48 19.42
CA PRO A 182 0.53 -23.28 18.10
C PRO A 182 -0.74 -24.14 17.93
N LEU A 183 -1.89 -23.47 17.79
CA LEU A 183 -3.15 -24.11 17.42
C LEU A 183 -3.12 -24.41 15.91
N LYS A 184 -3.10 -25.70 15.55
CA LYS A 184 -3.21 -26.13 14.16
C LYS A 184 -4.66 -26.01 13.70
N VAL A 185 -4.97 -24.91 13.02
CA VAL A 185 -6.28 -24.66 12.40
C VAL A 185 -6.17 -24.93 10.90
N LYS A 186 -7.12 -25.71 10.37
CA LYS A 186 -7.25 -25.94 8.93
C LYS A 186 -8.28 -24.96 8.37
N LEU A 187 -7.86 -24.15 7.40
CA LEU A 187 -8.73 -23.24 6.67
C LEU A 187 -9.19 -23.93 5.38
N GLU A 188 -10.50 -24.09 5.23
CA GLU A 188 -11.10 -24.60 4.00
C GLU A 188 -11.98 -23.50 3.39
N LYS A 189 -11.83 -23.22 2.09
CA LYS A 189 -12.67 -22.24 1.37
C LYS A 189 -14.11 -22.76 1.37
N ARG A 190 -15.06 -21.91 1.75
CA ARG A 190 -16.48 -22.29 1.70
C ARG A 190 -16.96 -22.24 0.25
N TYR A 191 -17.30 -23.40 -0.30
CA TYR A 191 -18.00 -23.49 -1.59
C TYR A 191 -19.50 -23.36 -1.33
N PHE A 192 -20.12 -22.30 -1.85
CA PHE A 192 -21.57 -22.18 -1.89
C PHE A 192 -22.07 -23.09 -3.02
N GLN A 193 -22.90 -24.09 -2.68
CA GLN A 193 -23.75 -24.79 -3.65
C GLN A 193 -24.95 -23.92 -3.98
#